data_AF-A0A7R7T5T1-F1
#
_entry.id   AF-A0A7R7T5T1-F1
#
_cell.length_a   1.000
_cell.length_b   1.000
_cell.length_c   1.000
_cell.angle_alpha   90.00
_cell.angle_beta   90.00
_cell.angle_gamma   90.00
#
_symmetry.space_group_name_H-M   'P 1'
#
loop_
_entity.id
_entity.type
_entity.pdbx_description
1 polymer ?
#
loop_
_entity_poly.entity_id
_entity_poly.type
_entity_poly.pdbx_seq_one_letter_code
_entity_poly.pdbx_strand_id
1 'polypeptide(L)'
;MFKTIILSAFGAGLAVGVALSVVQAVTTEPLILHAETFENAEPATAAAVPHEHAANEAHATEAAAAPAAAEAAAHEHDEDAWSPADGFERSAYTFLANLLVGVGVSAVLLGLMSIRGGQIDARTGVLWGVAGFFAASLLPSLGLSPELPGTAAAEITSRQVWWLSTAAASAIGLALIVFSQSWLLKVAGLVLGVLPHVIGAPVPPTLEASYPAGLGGEFVAASLVVSALLWVLSGLFSGWLYQRLARAA
;
A
#
# COMPACT_ATOMS: atom_id res chain seq x y z
N MET A 1 -12.90 -16.56 26.04
CA MET A 1 -12.96 -16.18 24.60
C MET A 1 -12.18 -14.90 24.29
N PHE A 2 -12.54 -13.73 24.84
CA PHE A 2 -11.84 -12.47 24.55
C PHE A 2 -10.33 -12.50 24.86
N LYS A 3 -9.94 -13.00 26.04
CA LYS A 3 -8.52 -13.22 26.41
C LYS A 3 -7.78 -14.09 25.38
N THR A 4 -8.40 -15.16 24.90
CA THR A 4 -7.84 -16.07 23.89
C THR A 4 -7.61 -15.35 22.57
N ILE A 5 -8.54 -14.50 22.14
CA ILE A 5 -8.41 -13.70 20.91
C ILE A 5 -7.21 -12.76 21.02
N ILE A 6 -7.14 -11.97 22.10
CA ILE A 6 -6.04 -10.98 22.27
C ILE A 6 -4.69 -11.66 22.33
N LEU A 7 -4.54 -12.73 23.13
CA LEU A 7 -3.25 -13.43 23.25
C LEU A 7 -2.83 -14.09 21.93
N SER A 8 -3.79 -14.66 21.18
CA SER A 8 -3.51 -15.26 19.88
C SER A 8 -3.14 -14.20 18.84
N ALA A 9 -3.83 -13.06 18.83
CA ALA A 9 -3.52 -11.95 17.93
C ALA A 9 -2.14 -11.36 18.22
N PHE A 10 -1.79 -11.17 19.50
CA PHE A 10 -0.48 -10.67 19.89
C PHE A 10 0.65 -11.65 19.50
N GLY A 11 0.48 -12.94 19.82
CA GLY A 11 1.46 -13.97 19.46
C GLY A 11 1.63 -14.14 17.95
N ALA A 12 0.54 -14.04 17.19
CA ALA A 12 0.59 -14.05 15.73
C ALA A 12 1.28 -12.80 15.18
N GLY A 13 0.94 -11.63 15.69
CA GLY A 13 1.58 -10.37 15.30
C GLY A 13 3.09 -10.35 15.57
N LEU A 14 3.56 -10.99 16.65
CA LEU A 14 5.00 -11.15 16.90
C LEU A 14 5.67 -12.01 15.83
N ALA A 15 5.11 -13.18 15.52
CA ALA A 15 5.66 -14.08 14.49
C ALA A 15 5.67 -13.41 13.10
N VAL A 16 4.59 -12.71 12.77
CA VAL A 16 4.46 -11.94 11.52
C VAL A 16 5.43 -10.77 11.49
N GLY A 17 5.55 -10.02 12.58
CA GLY A 17 6.45 -8.86 12.70
C GLY A 17 7.90 -9.25 12.40
N VAL A 18 8.37 -10.34 13.02
CA VAL A 18 9.72 -10.89 12.74
C VAL A 18 9.85 -11.29 11.28
N ALA A 19 8.91 -12.09 10.76
CA ALA A 19 8.98 -12.60 9.39
C ALA A 19 9.01 -11.47 8.34
N LEU A 20 8.14 -10.47 8.49
CA LEU A 20 8.04 -9.35 7.55
C LEU A 20 9.26 -8.44 7.62
N SER A 21 9.80 -8.17 8.81
CA SER A 21 11.02 -7.37 8.94
C SER A 21 12.21 -8.00 8.24
N VAL A 22 12.36 -9.33 8.33
CA VAL A 22 13.43 -10.04 7.60
C VAL A 22 13.23 -9.94 6.10
N VAL A 23 12.00 -10.13 5.61
CA VAL A 23 11.71 -10.04 4.17
C VAL A 23 11.93 -8.62 3.66
N GLN A 24 11.38 -7.61 4.33
CA GLN A 24 11.51 -6.20 3.93
C GLN A 24 12.97 -5.73 3.93
N ALA A 25 13.79 -6.17 4.88
CA ALA A 25 15.21 -5.81 4.94
C ALA A 25 16.01 -6.27 3.71
N VAL A 26 15.58 -7.36 3.05
CA VAL A 26 16.27 -7.89 1.86
C VAL A 26 15.53 -7.62 0.54
N THR A 27 14.28 -7.13 0.58
CA THR A 27 13.50 -6.82 -0.62
C THR A 27 13.15 -5.35 -0.73
N THR A 28 12.40 -4.81 0.23
CA THR A 28 11.74 -3.51 0.10
C THR A 28 12.69 -2.37 0.45
N GLU A 29 13.48 -2.52 1.51
CA GLU A 29 14.43 -1.51 1.96
C GLU A 29 15.51 -1.20 0.90
N PRO A 30 16.15 -2.18 0.24
CA PRO A 30 17.10 -1.87 -0.84
C PRO A 30 16.48 -1.10 -2.01
N LEU A 31 15.20 -1.37 -2.34
CA LEU A 31 14.49 -0.67 -3.42
C LEU A 31 14.19 0.79 -3.04
N ILE A 32 13.82 1.02 -1.77
CA ILE A 32 13.62 2.37 -1.22
C ILE A 32 14.93 3.16 -1.26
N LEU A 33 16.01 2.60 -0.74
CA LEU A 33 17.34 3.25 -0.74
C LEU A 33 17.83 3.55 -2.16
N HIS A 34 17.56 2.66 -3.12
CA HIS A 34 17.90 2.91 -4.52
C HIS A 34 17.07 4.07 -5.10
N ALA A 35 15.77 4.13 -4.80
CA ALA A 35 14.90 5.22 -5.26
C ALA A 35 15.35 6.58 -4.71
N GLU A 36 15.75 6.64 -3.43
CA GLU A 36 16.28 7.85 -2.79
C GLU A 36 17.53 8.40 -3.52
N THR A 37 18.36 7.57 -4.16
CA THR A 37 19.51 8.06 -4.94
C THR A 37 19.11 8.87 -6.18
N PHE A 38 17.93 8.61 -6.74
CA PHE A 38 17.41 9.37 -7.88
C PHE A 38 16.73 10.66 -7.44
N GLU A 39 16.11 10.68 -6.26
CA GLU A 39 15.47 11.87 -5.68
C GLU A 39 16.51 12.89 -5.20
N ASN A 40 17.61 12.41 -4.60
CA ASN A 40 18.71 13.25 -4.12
C ASN A 40 19.71 13.65 -5.21
N ALA A 41 19.63 13.05 -6.40
CA ALA A 41 20.43 13.48 -7.53
C ALA A 41 19.87 14.81 -8.04
N GLU A 42 20.50 15.93 -7.68
CA GLU A 42 20.21 17.24 -8.28
C GLU A 42 20.09 17.08 -9.81
N PRO A 43 19.10 17.74 -10.46
CA PRO A 43 19.01 17.70 -11.90
C PRO A 43 20.35 18.17 -12.45
N ALA A 44 21.07 17.27 -13.12
CA ALA A 44 22.31 17.59 -13.80
C ALA A 44 22.02 18.84 -14.63
N THR A 45 22.62 19.95 -14.21
CA THR A 45 22.49 21.26 -14.86
C THR A 45 22.52 21.03 -16.36
N ALA A 46 21.37 21.26 -17.01
CA ALA A 46 21.28 21.22 -18.44
C ALA A 46 22.38 22.16 -18.94
N ALA A 47 23.41 21.58 -19.55
CA ALA A 47 24.57 22.31 -20.03
C ALA A 47 24.05 23.50 -20.85
N ALA A 48 24.37 24.71 -20.37
CA ALA A 48 23.98 25.95 -21.00
C ALA A 48 24.37 25.90 -22.49
N VAL A 49 23.36 25.81 -23.36
CA VAL A 49 23.53 26.06 -24.78
C VAL A 49 23.85 27.56 -24.89
N PRO A 50 25.01 27.97 -25.42
CA PRO A 50 25.31 29.39 -25.56
C PRO A 50 24.31 30.02 -26.54
N HIS A 51 23.54 31.00 -26.07
CA HIS A 51 22.73 31.85 -26.94
C HIS A 51 23.65 32.75 -27.77
N GLU A 52 23.80 32.46 -29.06
CA GLU A 52 24.36 33.41 -30.02
C GLU A 52 23.31 34.49 -30.34
N HIS A 53 23.64 35.75 -30.06
CA HIS A 53 22.87 36.91 -30.48
C HIS A 53 23.17 37.25 -31.95
N ALA A 54 22.20 37.04 -32.83
CA ALA A 54 22.18 37.66 -34.16
C ALA A 54 20.94 38.54 -34.30
N ALA A 55 21.18 39.85 -34.40
CA ALA A 55 20.19 40.89 -34.64
C ALA A 55 19.67 40.86 -36.09
N ASN A 56 18.36 40.98 -36.29
CA ASN A 56 17.80 41.83 -37.34
C ASN A 56 16.32 42.18 -37.07
N GLU A 57 15.93 43.37 -37.48
CA GLU A 57 14.73 44.12 -37.10
C GLU A 57 13.46 43.83 -37.93
N ALA A 58 12.32 44.16 -37.30
CA ALA A 58 11.17 44.90 -37.83
C ALA A 58 9.90 44.18 -38.36
N HIS A 59 8.82 44.32 -37.57
CA HIS A 59 7.46 44.82 -37.91
C HIS A 59 6.24 44.03 -37.34
N ALA A 60 5.38 44.83 -36.69
CA ALA A 60 3.91 44.76 -36.60
C ALA A 60 3.24 44.11 -35.36
N THR A 61 3.02 44.94 -34.35
CA THR A 61 1.74 45.32 -33.70
C THR A 61 0.72 44.27 -33.23
N GLU A 62 0.44 44.38 -31.92
CA GLU A 62 -0.84 44.27 -31.17
C GLU A 62 -1.18 43.03 -30.31
N ALA A 63 -1.48 43.36 -29.03
CA ALA A 63 -2.19 42.64 -27.97
C ALA A 63 -1.47 41.48 -27.24
N ALA A 64 -0.55 41.84 -26.33
CA ALA A 64 0.01 40.93 -25.32
C ALA A 64 -0.90 40.89 -24.06
N ALA A 65 -1.46 39.71 -23.80
CA ALA A 65 -2.09 39.34 -22.54
C ALA A 65 -1.03 39.07 -21.45
N ALA A 66 -1.44 39.24 -20.20
CA ALA A 66 -0.66 39.24 -18.97
C ALA A 66 0.30 38.04 -18.76
N PRO A 67 1.41 38.23 -18.02
CA PRO A 67 2.25 37.12 -17.58
C PRO A 67 1.60 36.46 -16.36
N ALA A 68 0.95 35.33 -16.55
CA ALA A 68 0.72 34.39 -15.45
C ALA A 68 1.94 33.46 -15.41
N ALA A 69 2.96 33.88 -14.67
CA ALA A 69 4.02 32.98 -14.22
C ALA A 69 3.33 31.87 -13.42
N ALA A 70 3.22 30.69 -14.03
CA ALA A 70 2.94 29.47 -13.30
C ALA A 70 4.18 29.22 -12.43
N GLU A 71 4.08 29.63 -11.16
CA GLU A 71 4.91 29.06 -10.09
C GLU A 71 4.78 27.54 -10.22
N ALA A 72 5.82 26.93 -10.77
CA ALA A 72 6.13 25.55 -10.48
C ALA A 72 6.36 25.52 -8.97
N ALA A 73 5.31 25.15 -8.22
CA ALA A 73 5.41 24.84 -6.82
C ALA A 73 6.40 23.67 -6.72
N ALA A 74 7.66 24.01 -6.51
CA ALA A 74 8.66 23.08 -6.06
C ALA A 74 8.08 22.44 -4.80
N HIS A 75 8.02 21.11 -4.77
CA HIS A 75 7.78 20.38 -3.54
C HIS A 75 9.00 20.66 -2.65
N GLU A 76 8.95 21.72 -1.85
CA GLU A 76 9.88 21.90 -0.74
C GLU A 76 9.63 20.75 0.23
N HIS A 77 10.58 19.82 0.28
CA HIS A 77 10.69 18.92 1.41
C HIS A 77 10.96 19.80 2.62
N ASP A 78 10.06 19.79 3.59
CA ASP A 78 10.31 20.39 4.89
C ASP A 78 11.54 19.68 5.47
N GLU A 79 12.71 20.33 5.43
CA GLU A 79 13.98 19.75 5.89
C GLU A 79 13.91 19.33 7.38
N ASP A 80 12.91 19.84 8.10
CA ASP A 80 12.62 19.53 9.50
C ASP A 80 11.67 18.33 9.70
N ALA A 81 11.24 17.64 8.63
CA ALA A 81 10.39 16.45 8.75
C ALA A 81 11.14 15.28 9.40
N TRP A 82 10.69 14.86 10.58
CA TRP A 82 11.29 13.76 11.33
C TRP A 82 11.32 12.45 10.53
N SER A 83 12.50 11.83 10.44
CA SER A 83 12.70 10.47 9.92
C SER A 83 13.57 9.65 10.88
N PRO A 84 13.35 8.33 11.01
CA PRO A 84 14.23 7.46 11.77
C PRO A 84 15.66 7.48 11.20
N ALA A 85 16.68 7.52 12.06
CA ALA A 85 18.04 7.41 11.59
C ALA A 85 18.31 6.02 10.97
N ASP A 86 19.23 5.98 10.01
CA ASP A 86 19.62 4.75 9.34
C ASP A 86 20.23 3.71 10.30
N GLY A 87 20.12 2.45 9.91
CA GLY A 87 20.64 1.31 10.68
C GLY A 87 19.65 0.79 11.72
N PHE A 88 20.05 0.78 12.99
CA PHE A 88 19.29 0.09 14.04
C PHE A 88 17.94 0.76 14.32
N GLU A 89 17.87 2.09 14.32
CA GLU A 89 16.64 2.83 14.61
C GLU A 89 15.56 2.56 13.56
N ARG A 90 15.88 2.72 12.26
CA ARG A 90 15.00 2.34 11.14
C ARG A 90 14.55 0.88 11.25
N SER A 91 15.46 -0.05 11.51
CA SER A 91 15.12 -1.48 11.66
C SER A 91 14.16 -1.74 12.82
N ALA A 92 14.36 -1.08 13.96
CA ALA A 92 13.53 -1.23 15.15
C ALA A 92 12.12 -0.66 14.93
N TYR A 93 12.01 0.52 14.30
CA TYR A 93 10.70 1.09 13.96
C TYR A 93 9.96 0.27 12.90
N THR A 94 10.66 -0.25 11.89
CA THR A 94 10.07 -1.17 10.90
C THR A 94 9.53 -2.44 11.58
N PHE A 95 10.30 -3.03 12.50
CA PHE A 95 9.83 -4.16 13.30
C PHE A 95 8.60 -3.81 14.15
N LEU A 96 8.63 -2.67 14.84
CA LEU A 96 7.51 -2.24 15.67
C LEU A 96 6.25 -1.99 14.82
N ALA A 97 6.39 -1.36 13.66
CA ALA A 97 5.30 -1.16 12.71
C ALA A 97 4.72 -2.49 12.22
N ASN A 98 5.58 -3.42 11.78
CA ASN A 98 5.15 -4.75 11.34
C ASN A 98 4.48 -5.55 12.45
N LEU A 99 4.98 -5.45 13.68
CA LEU A 99 4.36 -6.06 14.86
C LEU A 99 2.95 -5.50 15.08
N LEU A 100 2.79 -4.17 15.15
CA LEU A 100 1.49 -3.53 15.41
C LEU A 100 0.47 -3.86 14.31
N VAL A 101 0.89 -3.79 13.04
CA VAL A 101 0.04 -4.17 11.90
C VAL A 101 -0.31 -5.65 11.95
N GLY A 102 0.66 -6.53 12.22
CA GLY A 102 0.42 -7.97 12.37
C GLY A 102 -0.57 -8.31 13.49
N VAL A 103 -0.47 -7.62 14.64
CA VAL A 103 -1.44 -7.75 15.74
C VAL A 103 -2.82 -7.27 15.30
N GLY A 104 -2.91 -6.11 14.66
CA GLY A 104 -4.17 -5.53 14.18
C GLY A 104 -4.87 -6.44 13.17
N VAL A 105 -4.16 -6.89 12.14
CA VAL A 105 -4.68 -7.82 11.13
C VAL A 105 -5.11 -9.13 11.77
N SER A 106 -4.30 -9.71 12.65
CA SER A 106 -4.65 -10.94 13.35
C SER A 106 -5.90 -10.80 14.22
N ALA A 107 -6.07 -9.65 14.89
CA ALA A 107 -7.25 -9.36 15.71
C ALA A 107 -8.51 -9.22 14.85
N VAL A 108 -8.43 -8.52 13.71
CA VAL A 108 -9.53 -8.40 12.75
C VAL A 108 -9.93 -9.77 12.21
N LEU A 109 -8.97 -10.58 11.75
CA LEU A 109 -9.24 -11.92 11.23
C LEU A 109 -9.91 -12.81 12.27
N LEU A 110 -9.40 -12.84 13.51
CA LEU A 110 -10.02 -13.61 14.60
C LEU A 110 -11.41 -13.09 14.97
N GLY A 111 -11.63 -11.78 14.95
CA GLY A 111 -12.93 -11.16 15.19
C GLY A 111 -13.95 -11.59 14.15
N LEU A 112 -13.60 -11.50 12.86
CA LEU A 112 -14.47 -11.92 11.75
C LEU A 112 -14.75 -13.42 11.76
N MET A 113 -13.74 -14.25 12.00
CA MET A 113 -13.91 -15.70 12.18
C MET A 113 -14.83 -16.05 13.35
N SER A 114 -14.71 -15.31 14.46
CA SER A 114 -15.55 -15.50 15.65
C SER A 114 -17.01 -15.13 15.39
N ILE A 115 -17.26 -14.03 14.67
CA ILE A 115 -18.62 -13.59 14.29
C ILE A 115 -19.22 -14.57 13.28
N ARG A 116 -18.44 -15.04 12.31
CA ARG A 116 -18.89 -16.02 11.31
C ARG A 116 -19.31 -17.34 11.96
N GLY A 117 -18.67 -17.70 13.06
CA GLY A 117 -18.83 -18.99 13.71
C GLY A 117 -18.21 -20.14 12.91
N GLY A 118 -18.03 -21.29 13.58
CA GLY A 118 -17.38 -22.47 13.01
C GLY A 118 -16.01 -22.75 13.63
N GLN A 119 -15.23 -23.61 12.98
CA GLN A 119 -13.91 -24.00 13.48
C GLN A 119 -12.86 -22.95 13.13
N ILE A 120 -12.21 -22.41 14.15
CA ILE A 120 -11.04 -21.55 14.02
C ILE A 120 -9.80 -22.43 14.16
N ASP A 121 -9.08 -22.59 13.05
CA ASP A 121 -7.82 -23.32 12.97
C ASP A 121 -6.87 -22.68 11.95
N ALA A 122 -5.69 -23.26 11.79
CA ALA A 122 -4.68 -22.78 10.85
C ALA A 122 -5.18 -22.70 9.40
N ARG A 123 -5.99 -23.67 8.96
CA ARG A 123 -6.47 -23.76 7.56
C ARG A 123 -7.51 -22.68 7.29
N THR A 124 -8.50 -22.56 8.17
CA THR A 124 -9.49 -21.49 8.12
C THR A 124 -8.79 -20.13 8.19
N GLY A 125 -7.81 -19.98 9.08
CA GLY A 125 -7.00 -18.78 9.20
C GLY A 125 -6.32 -18.37 7.90
N VAL A 126 -5.66 -19.30 7.19
CA VAL A 126 -5.04 -19.04 5.88
C VAL A 126 -6.07 -18.58 4.85
N LEU A 127 -7.24 -19.23 4.78
CA LEU A 127 -8.29 -18.84 3.82
C LEU A 127 -8.81 -17.41 4.09
N TRP A 128 -9.00 -17.06 5.36
CA TRP A 128 -9.37 -15.71 5.77
C TRP A 128 -8.25 -14.70 5.50
N GLY A 129 -6.98 -15.10 5.68
CA GLY A 129 -5.81 -14.30 5.30
C GLY A 129 -5.80 -14.02 3.80
N VAL A 130 -5.93 -15.03 2.95
CA VAL A 130 -6.02 -14.85 1.49
C VAL A 130 -7.18 -13.92 1.12
N ALA A 131 -8.36 -14.11 1.71
CA ALA A 131 -9.50 -13.23 1.49
C ALA A 131 -9.19 -11.77 1.87
N GLY A 132 -8.54 -11.56 3.02
CA GLY A 132 -8.11 -10.24 3.47
C GLY A 132 -7.08 -9.59 2.55
N PHE A 133 -6.11 -10.37 2.05
CA PHE A 133 -5.14 -9.90 1.06
C PHE A 133 -5.84 -9.43 -0.22
N PHE A 134 -6.78 -10.22 -0.76
CA PHE A 134 -7.54 -9.83 -1.94
C PHE A 134 -8.33 -8.53 -1.70
N ALA A 135 -9.04 -8.46 -0.57
CA ALA A 135 -9.91 -7.34 -0.26
C ALA A 135 -9.15 -6.05 0.03
N ALA A 136 -8.11 -6.08 0.86
CA ALA A 136 -7.47 -4.87 1.39
C ALA A 136 -6.13 -4.53 0.74
N SER A 137 -5.53 -5.44 -0.05
CA SER A 137 -4.22 -5.20 -0.65
C SER A 137 -4.25 -5.35 -2.17
N LEU A 138 -4.59 -6.54 -2.69
CA LEU A 138 -4.49 -6.82 -4.12
C LEU A 138 -5.46 -5.99 -4.96
N LEU A 139 -6.77 -6.03 -4.68
CA LEU A 139 -7.75 -5.29 -5.48
C LEU A 139 -7.50 -3.77 -5.41
N PRO A 140 -7.31 -3.15 -4.23
CA PRO A 140 -6.91 -1.75 -4.17
C PRO A 140 -5.62 -1.44 -4.95
N SER A 141 -4.62 -2.32 -4.93
CA SER A 141 -3.35 -2.08 -5.65
C SER A 141 -3.47 -2.04 -7.18
N LEU A 142 -4.54 -2.62 -7.75
CA LEU A 142 -4.79 -2.55 -9.19
C LEU A 142 -5.12 -1.13 -9.66
N GLY A 143 -5.65 -0.28 -8.77
CA GLY A 143 -5.91 1.13 -9.05
C GLY A 143 -4.87 2.05 -8.42
N LEU A 144 -4.48 1.79 -7.17
CA LEU A 144 -3.48 2.55 -6.43
C LEU A 144 -2.33 1.62 -6.03
N SER A 145 -1.41 1.38 -6.96
CA SER A 145 -0.24 0.54 -6.73
C SER A 145 0.67 1.14 -5.64
N PRO A 146 1.43 0.30 -4.91
CA PRO A 146 2.48 0.79 -4.01
C PRO A 146 3.49 1.66 -4.76
N GLU A 147 3.82 2.80 -4.20
CA GLU A 147 4.70 3.81 -4.83
C GLU A 147 5.98 3.96 -4.00
N LEU A 148 7.11 4.17 -4.68
CA LEU A 148 8.37 4.55 -4.04
C LEU A 148 8.31 6.02 -3.58
N PRO A 149 9.20 6.44 -2.66
CA PRO A 149 9.42 7.85 -2.36
C PRO A 149 9.69 8.68 -3.63
N GLY A 150 9.32 9.96 -3.60
CA GLY A 150 9.48 10.88 -4.74
C GLY A 150 8.49 10.68 -5.91
N THR A 151 7.52 9.76 -5.79
CA THR A 151 6.51 9.55 -6.85
C THR A 151 5.41 10.61 -6.79
N ALA A 152 5.08 11.23 -7.94
CA ALA A 152 3.93 12.12 -8.03
C ALA A 152 2.63 11.37 -7.70
N ALA A 153 1.91 11.85 -6.68
CA ALA A 153 0.69 11.21 -6.20
C ALA A 153 -0.52 12.15 -6.31
N ALA A 154 -1.69 11.55 -6.51
CA ALA A 154 -2.96 12.26 -6.35
C ALA A 154 -3.17 12.70 -4.89
N GLU A 155 -4.10 13.63 -4.67
CA GLU A 155 -4.46 14.15 -3.35
C GLU A 155 -4.81 13.00 -2.37
N ILE A 156 -4.28 13.09 -1.15
CA ILE A 156 -4.27 11.98 -0.19
C ILE A 156 -5.67 11.55 0.24
N THR A 157 -6.59 12.48 0.46
CA THR A 157 -7.98 12.20 0.87
C THR A 157 -8.69 11.40 -0.22
N SER A 158 -8.51 11.79 -1.47
CA SER A 158 -9.08 11.12 -2.64
C SER A 158 -8.59 9.66 -2.73
N ARG A 159 -7.29 9.44 -2.52
CA ARG A 159 -6.70 8.09 -2.47
C ARG A 159 -7.24 7.26 -1.32
N GLN A 160 -7.37 7.84 -0.12
CA GLN A 160 -7.89 7.16 1.06
C GLN A 160 -9.36 6.73 0.88
N VAL A 161 -10.21 7.61 0.34
CA VAL A 161 -11.62 7.31 0.05
C VAL A 161 -11.73 6.21 -1.00
N TRP A 162 -10.93 6.29 -2.06
CA TRP A 162 -10.91 5.25 -3.09
C TRP A 162 -10.43 3.90 -2.53
N TRP A 163 -9.37 3.91 -1.71
CA TRP A 163 -8.84 2.69 -1.11
C TRP A 163 -9.85 2.04 -0.18
N LEU A 164 -10.45 2.82 0.73
CA LEU A 164 -11.46 2.32 1.68
C LEU A 164 -12.70 1.78 0.97
N SER A 165 -13.20 2.49 -0.04
CA SER A 165 -14.37 2.06 -0.81
C SER A 165 -14.08 0.79 -1.61
N THR A 166 -12.91 0.69 -2.25
CA THR A 166 -12.48 -0.52 -2.96
C THR A 166 -12.32 -1.70 -2.01
N ALA A 167 -11.70 -1.48 -0.84
CA ALA A 167 -11.50 -2.52 0.15
C ALA A 167 -12.82 -3.04 0.73
N ALA A 168 -13.74 -2.13 1.07
CA ALA A 168 -15.07 -2.49 1.57
C ALA A 168 -15.91 -3.21 0.51
N ALA A 169 -15.95 -2.69 -0.72
CA ALA A 169 -16.66 -3.31 -1.84
C ALA A 169 -16.12 -4.71 -2.14
N SER A 170 -14.79 -4.88 -2.12
CA SER A 170 -14.13 -6.17 -2.32
C SER A 170 -14.42 -7.16 -1.21
N ALA A 171 -14.37 -6.73 0.06
CA ALA A 171 -14.69 -7.57 1.20
C ALA A 171 -16.15 -8.05 1.18
N ILE A 172 -17.10 -7.14 0.90
CA ILE A 172 -18.52 -7.48 0.79
C ILE A 172 -18.75 -8.38 -0.43
N GLY A 173 -18.16 -8.05 -1.58
CA GLY A 173 -18.27 -8.83 -2.81
C GLY A 173 -17.78 -10.26 -2.63
N LEU A 174 -16.61 -10.42 -2.02
CA LEU A 174 -16.05 -11.74 -1.71
C LEU A 174 -16.91 -12.50 -0.70
N ALA A 175 -17.42 -11.84 0.34
CA ALA A 175 -18.34 -12.45 1.30
C ALA A 175 -19.64 -12.96 0.63
N LEU A 176 -20.22 -12.18 -0.29
CA LEU A 176 -21.39 -12.59 -1.07
C LEU A 176 -21.08 -13.80 -1.97
N ILE A 177 -19.92 -13.81 -2.63
CA ILE A 177 -19.50 -14.91 -3.50
C ILE A 177 -19.30 -16.21 -2.71
N VAL A 178 -18.61 -16.13 -1.57
CA VAL A 178 -18.19 -17.29 -0.78
C VAL A 178 -19.32 -17.84 0.09
N PHE A 179 -20.09 -16.98 0.75
CA PHE A 179 -21.06 -17.41 1.75
C PHE A 179 -22.50 -17.53 1.25
N SER A 180 -22.85 -16.93 0.11
CA SER A 180 -24.21 -17.01 -0.42
C SER A 180 -24.50 -18.32 -1.16
N GLN A 181 -25.72 -18.83 -1.00
CA GLN A 181 -26.25 -19.95 -1.79
C GLN A 181 -26.94 -19.47 -3.09
N SER A 182 -27.33 -18.19 -3.17
CA SER A 182 -28.02 -17.63 -4.33
C SER A 182 -27.05 -17.19 -5.41
N TRP A 183 -27.22 -17.68 -6.64
CA TRP A 183 -26.39 -17.29 -7.78
C TRP A 183 -26.48 -15.78 -8.07
N LEU A 184 -27.64 -15.16 -7.86
CA LEU A 184 -27.85 -13.72 -8.03
C LEU A 184 -26.96 -12.91 -7.10
N LEU A 185 -26.84 -13.34 -5.84
CA LEU A 185 -25.97 -12.67 -4.86
C LEU A 185 -24.50 -12.85 -5.18
N LYS A 186 -24.10 -13.99 -5.77
CA LYS A 186 -22.72 -14.18 -6.25
C LYS A 186 -22.40 -13.26 -7.41
N VAL A 187 -23.32 -13.11 -8.37
CA VAL A 187 -23.18 -12.14 -9.48
C VAL A 187 -23.12 -10.71 -8.94
N ALA A 188 -24.00 -10.35 -8.00
CA ALA A 188 -23.96 -9.04 -7.36
C ALA A 188 -22.63 -8.79 -6.63
N GLY A 189 -22.07 -9.81 -5.95
CA GLY A 189 -20.76 -9.72 -5.31
C GLY A 189 -19.62 -9.50 -6.32
N LEU A 190 -19.66 -10.16 -7.47
CA LEU A 190 -18.69 -9.93 -8.55
C LEU A 190 -18.79 -8.51 -9.11
N VAL A 191 -20.02 -8.05 -9.41
CA VAL A 191 -20.26 -6.68 -9.88
C VAL A 191 -19.75 -5.66 -8.87
N LEU A 192 -20.03 -5.87 -7.59
CA LEU A 192 -19.58 -4.99 -6.51
C LEU A 192 -18.04 -4.94 -6.41
N GLY A 193 -17.35 -6.06 -6.57
CA GLY A 193 -15.88 -6.10 -6.57
C GLY A 193 -15.26 -5.41 -7.78
N VAL A 194 -15.92 -5.44 -8.95
CA VAL A 194 -15.44 -4.79 -10.18
C VAL A 194 -15.76 -3.30 -10.21
N LEU A 195 -16.84 -2.87 -9.56
CA LEU A 195 -17.36 -1.50 -9.64
C LEU A 195 -16.32 -0.40 -9.33
N PRO A 196 -15.48 -0.48 -8.28
CA PRO A 196 -14.46 0.54 -8.01
C PRO A 196 -13.46 0.71 -9.15
N HIS A 197 -13.16 -0.36 -9.89
CA HIS A 197 -12.24 -0.33 -11.02
C HIS A 197 -12.86 0.31 -12.27
N VAL A 198 -14.18 0.26 -12.41
CA VAL A 198 -14.92 0.97 -13.47
C VAL A 198 -14.98 2.47 -13.18
N ILE A 199 -15.12 2.84 -11.90
CA ILE A 199 -15.08 4.25 -11.46
C ILE A 199 -13.68 4.84 -11.70
N GLY A 200 -12.65 4.03 -11.50
CA GLY A 200 -11.25 4.43 -11.70
C GLY A 200 -10.62 5.02 -10.43
N ALA A 201 -9.31 4.83 -10.29
CA ALA A 201 -8.55 5.41 -9.20
C ALA A 201 -8.23 6.90 -9.45
N PRO A 202 -8.03 7.70 -8.39
CA PRO A 202 -7.55 9.08 -8.52
C PRO A 202 -6.25 9.14 -9.33
N VAL A 203 -6.23 10.00 -10.35
CA VAL A 203 -5.10 10.14 -11.27
C VAL A 203 -4.09 11.16 -10.71
N PRO A 204 -2.78 10.85 -10.68
CA PRO A 204 -1.76 11.79 -10.26
C PRO A 204 -1.59 12.95 -11.26
N PRO A 205 -1.02 14.09 -10.85
CA PRO A 205 -0.82 15.24 -11.74
C PRO A 205 0.12 14.94 -12.91
N THR A 206 1.11 14.06 -12.70
CA THR A 206 2.03 13.58 -13.73
C THR A 206 2.23 12.07 -13.57
N LEU A 207 2.63 11.40 -14.66
CA LEU A 207 3.05 9.99 -14.63
C LEU A 207 4.58 9.84 -14.60
N GLU A 208 5.29 10.96 -14.41
CA GLU A 208 6.74 11.00 -14.38
C GLU A 208 7.23 10.60 -12.98
N ALA A 209 8.27 9.78 -12.96
CA ALA A 209 8.99 9.40 -11.75
C ALA A 209 10.47 9.67 -11.98
N SER A 210 11.17 10.11 -10.93
CA SER A 210 12.62 10.39 -10.98
C SER A 210 13.46 9.12 -11.16
N TYR A 211 12.86 7.94 -10.98
CA TYR A 211 13.50 6.64 -11.05
C TYR A 211 13.03 5.80 -12.25
N PRO A 212 13.81 4.81 -12.72
CA PRO A 212 13.42 3.94 -13.82
C PRO A 212 12.15 3.13 -13.52
N ALA A 213 11.26 2.99 -14.52
CA ALA A 213 10.00 2.25 -14.37
C ALA A 213 10.18 0.78 -13.90
N GLY A 214 11.30 0.15 -14.25
CA GLY A 214 11.64 -1.21 -13.77
C GLY A 214 11.78 -1.28 -12.25
N LEU A 215 12.39 -0.26 -11.63
CA LEU A 215 12.54 -0.18 -10.17
C LEU A 215 11.19 -0.05 -9.48
N GLY A 216 10.29 0.80 -10.03
CA GLY A 216 8.92 0.91 -9.55
C GLY A 216 8.14 -0.41 -9.64
N GLY A 217 8.28 -1.13 -10.76
CA GLY A 217 7.66 -2.44 -10.94
C GLY A 217 8.16 -3.49 -9.93
N GLU A 218 9.46 -3.53 -9.65
CA GLU A 218 10.04 -4.40 -8.62
C GLU A 218 9.49 -4.06 -7.22
N PHE A 219 9.35 -2.77 -6.91
CA PHE A 219 8.78 -2.33 -5.63
C PHE A 219 7.31 -2.70 -5.48
N VAL A 220 6.50 -2.55 -6.54
CA VAL A 220 5.10 -3.00 -6.55
C VAL A 220 5.02 -4.50 -6.27
N ALA A 221 5.82 -5.29 -6.97
CA ALA A 221 5.86 -6.75 -6.79
C ALA A 221 6.29 -7.13 -5.35
N ALA A 222 7.38 -6.55 -4.85
CA ALA A 222 7.88 -6.81 -3.50
C ALA A 222 6.83 -6.43 -2.43
N SER A 223 6.18 -5.27 -2.57
CA SER A 223 5.16 -4.79 -1.64
C SER A 223 3.91 -5.67 -1.62
N LEU A 224 3.51 -6.21 -2.78
CA LEU A 224 2.40 -7.18 -2.86
C LEU A 224 2.75 -8.52 -2.23
N VAL A 225 3.98 -9.01 -2.41
CA VAL A 225 4.46 -10.24 -1.75
C VAL A 225 4.48 -10.05 -0.23
N VAL A 226 5.03 -8.94 0.27
CA VAL A 226 5.04 -8.60 1.70
C VAL A 226 3.61 -8.52 2.25
N SER A 227 2.70 -7.89 1.50
CA SER A 227 1.27 -7.83 1.89
C SER A 227 0.62 -9.21 1.92
N ALA A 228 0.90 -10.06 0.93
CA ALA A 228 0.38 -11.43 0.92
C ALA A 228 0.89 -12.23 2.12
N LEU A 229 2.18 -12.10 2.46
CA LEU A 229 2.78 -12.72 3.63
C LEU A 229 2.15 -12.21 4.93
N LEU A 230 1.96 -10.89 5.06
CA LEU A 230 1.29 -10.27 6.22
C LEU A 230 -0.05 -10.95 6.49
N TRP A 231 -0.92 -10.98 5.48
CA TRP A 231 -2.27 -11.50 5.62
C TRP A 231 -2.31 -13.01 5.85
N VAL A 232 -1.55 -13.79 5.06
CA VAL A 232 -1.55 -15.25 5.13
C VAL A 232 -0.92 -15.73 6.44
N LEU A 233 0.21 -15.17 6.86
CA LEU A 233 0.88 -15.55 8.11
C LEU A 233 0.06 -15.09 9.32
N SER A 234 -0.54 -13.89 9.29
CA SER A 234 -1.48 -13.44 10.34
C SER A 234 -2.63 -14.43 10.48
N GLY A 235 -3.25 -14.83 9.37
CA GLY A 235 -4.29 -15.85 9.35
C GLY A 235 -3.82 -17.20 9.92
N LEU A 236 -2.70 -17.71 9.42
CA LEU A 236 -2.10 -18.98 9.83
C LEU A 236 -1.82 -19.03 11.34
N PHE A 237 -1.04 -18.08 11.85
CA PHE A 237 -0.60 -18.08 13.24
C PHE A 237 -1.73 -17.74 14.20
N SER A 238 -2.61 -16.80 13.85
CA SER A 238 -3.75 -16.45 14.71
C SER A 238 -4.74 -17.61 14.84
N GLY A 239 -5.08 -18.29 13.74
CA GLY A 239 -5.95 -19.46 13.75
C GLY A 239 -5.33 -20.65 14.50
N TRP A 240 -4.03 -20.90 14.30
CA TRP A 240 -3.31 -21.96 15.01
C TRP A 240 -3.19 -21.69 16.53
N LEU A 241 -2.78 -20.48 16.94
CA LEU A 241 -2.67 -20.10 18.34
C LEU A 241 -4.02 -20.13 19.04
N TYR A 242 -5.06 -19.60 18.39
CA TYR A 242 -6.41 -19.60 18.95
C TYR A 242 -6.90 -21.02 19.21
N GLN A 243 -6.73 -21.91 18.23
CA GLN A 243 -7.11 -23.32 18.37
C GLN A 243 -6.38 -23.99 19.54
N ARG A 244 -5.07 -23.74 19.68
CA ARG A 244 -4.26 -24.34 20.75
C ARG A 244 -4.66 -23.82 22.13
N LEU A 245 -4.84 -22.51 22.27
CA LEU A 245 -5.19 -21.87 23.53
C LEU A 245 -6.65 -22.15 23.95
N ALA A 246 -7.57 -22.25 22.98
CA ALA A 246 -8.96 -22.59 23.26
C ALA A 246 -9.16 -24.03 23.72
N ARG A 247 -8.30 -24.97 23.30
CA ARG A 247 -8.33 -26.37 23.77
C ARG A 247 -7.73 -26.55 25.17
N ALA A 248 -6.88 -25.62 25.61
CA ALA A 248 -6.19 -25.68 26.90
C ALA A 248 -6.97 -24.97 28.03
N ALA A 249 -8.04 -24.25 27.68
CA ALA A 249 -8.93 -23.54 28.60
C ALA A 249 -10.19 -24.37 28.86
#